data_AF-A0A6J2TKZ0-F1
#
_entry.id   AF-A0A6J2TKZ0-F1
#
_cell.length_a   1.000
_cell.length_b   1.000
_cell.length_c   1.000
_cell.angle_alpha   90.00
_cell.angle_beta   90.00
_cell.angle_gamma   90.00
#
_symmetry.space_group_name_H-M   'P 1'
#
loop_
_entity.id
_entity.type
_entity.pdbx_description
1 polymer ?
#
loop_
_entity_poly.entity_id
_entity_poly.type
_entity_poly.pdbx_seq_one_letter_code
_entity_poly.pdbx_strand_id
1 'polypeptide(L)' 'MSFINGFKKFSGTTVGLMAIGVGSTFILVIGHRFIVRPLMNKKRRLDAEAYADYIFQQESERRQRTT' A
#
# COMPACT_ATOMS: atom_id res chain seq x y z
N MET A 1 7.58 34.52 -19.97
CA MET A 1 8.10 33.27 -20.56
C MET A 1 7.41 32.10 -19.88
N SER A 2 6.71 31.25 -20.66
CA SER A 2 5.83 30.20 -20.13
C SER A 2 6.61 29.09 -19.40
N PHE A 3 6.16 28.72 -18.19
CA PHE A 3 6.74 27.66 -17.34
C PHE A 3 6.95 26.32 -18.07
N ILE A 4 6.14 26.06 -19.09
CA ILE A 4 6.20 24.87 -19.96
C ILE A 4 7.53 24.79 -20.72
N ASN A 5 8.09 25.92 -21.16
CA ASN A 5 9.38 25.95 -21.86
C ASN A 5 10.57 25.73 -20.92
N GLY A 6 10.44 26.14 -19.65
CA GLY A 6 11.45 25.87 -18.62
C GLY A 6 11.50 24.39 -18.26
N PHE A 7 10.34 23.75 -18.10
CA PHE A 7 10.25 22.33 -17.79
C PHE A 7 10.81 21.45 -18.90
N LYS A 8 10.52 21.78 -20.18
CA LYS A 8 11.03 21.06 -21.35
C LYS A 8 12.56 21.15 -21.50
N LYS A 9 13.16 22.28 -21.11
CA LYS A 9 14.63 22.43 -21.08
C LYS A 9 15.24 21.69 -19.88
N PHE A 10 14.58 21.75 -18.73
CA PHE A 10 15.03 21.09 -17.51
C PHE A 10 15.01 19.56 -17.63
N SER A 11 13.97 18.98 -18.23
CA SER A 11 13.87 17.54 -18.47
C SER A 11 14.93 16.99 -19.45
N GLY A 12 15.58 17.86 -20.23
CA GLY A 12 16.68 17.49 -21.11
C GLY A 12 18.06 17.49 -20.43
N THR A 13 18.14 17.94 -19.17
CA THR A 13 19.40 17.96 -18.40
C THR A 13 19.52 16.73 -17.51
N THR A 14 20.74 16.22 -17.30
CA THR A 14 21.01 15.09 -16.40
C THR A 14 20.47 15.32 -14.98
N VAL A 15 20.59 16.55 -14.48
CA VAL A 15 20.06 16.94 -13.16
C VAL A 15 18.53 16.89 -13.14
N GLY A 16 17.87 17.37 -14.19
CA GLY A 16 16.41 17.32 -14.29
C GLY A 16 15.87 15.89 -14.38
N LEU A 17 16.53 15.01 -15.12
CA LEU A 17 16.18 13.59 -15.18
C LEU A 17 16.34 12.92 -13.82
N MET A 18 17.43 13.20 -13.09
CA MET A 18 17.60 12.70 -11.72
C MET A 18 16.53 13.24 -10.77
N ALA A 19 16.21 14.53 -10.83
CA ALA A 19 15.16 15.12 -10.00
C ALA A 19 13.79 14.48 -10.26
N ILE A 20 13.46 14.17 -11.52
CA ILE A 20 12.23 13.45 -11.89
C ILE A 20 12.26 12.02 -11.34
N GLY A 21 13.39 11.31 -11.47
CA GLY A 21 13.56 9.96 -10.92
C GLY A 21 13.40 9.92 -9.39
N VAL A 22 14.06 10.83 -8.68
CA VAL A 22 13.96 10.93 -7.22
C VAL A 22 12.55 11.36 -6.81
N GLY A 23 11.99 12.37 -7.46
CA GLY A 23 10.64 12.89 -7.16
C GLY A 23 9.55 11.83 -7.37
N SER A 24 9.60 11.09 -8.48
CA SER A 24 8.66 10.00 -8.77
C SER A 24 8.74 8.88 -7.73
N THR A 25 9.95 8.46 -7.37
CA THR A 25 10.17 7.45 -6.32
C THR A 25 9.63 7.92 -4.97
N PHE A 26 9.84 9.19 -4.63
CA PHE A 26 9.37 9.76 -3.37
C PHE A 26 7.84 9.78 -3.28
N ILE A 27 7.15 10.17 -4.37
CA ILE A 27 5.68 10.15 -4.45
C ILE A 27 5.16 8.72 -4.24
N LEU A 28 5.77 7.73 -4.90
CA LEU A 28 5.38 6.33 -4.76
C LEU A 28 5.59 5.81 -3.34
N VAL A 29 6.72 6.13 -2.71
CA VAL A 29 7.03 5.71 -1.33
C VAL A 29 6.04 6.32 -0.34
N ILE A 30 5.73 7.61 -0.48
CA ILE A 30 4.74 8.28 0.37
C ILE A 30 3.35 7.67 0.15
N GLY A 31 2.92 7.53 -1.10
CA GLY A 31 1.62 6.92 -1.43
C GLY A 31 1.51 5.50 -0.85
N HIS A 32 2.55 4.69 -0.99
CA HIS A 32 2.59 3.36 -0.40
C HIS A 32 2.51 3.41 1.14
N ARG A 33 3.28 4.30 1.78
CA ARG A 33 3.35 4.37 3.24
C ARG A 33 2.05 4.88 3.87
N PHE A 34 1.39 5.85 3.26
CA PHE A 34 0.21 6.51 3.84
C PHE A 34 -1.13 5.95 3.34
N ILE A 35 -1.18 5.34 2.15
CA ILE A 35 -2.43 4.80 1.60
C ILE A 35 -2.40 3.28 1.61
N VAL A 36 -1.40 2.67 0.98
CA VAL A 36 -1.38 1.21 0.77
C VAL A 36 -1.15 0.45 2.07
N ARG A 37 -0.17 0.87 2.88
CA ARG A 37 0.17 0.20 4.15
C ARG A 37 -1.00 0.14 5.15
N PRO A 38 -1.74 1.23 5.44
CA PRO A 38 -2.89 1.14 6.36
C PRO A 38 -4.02 0.30 5.78
N LEU A 39 -4.29 0.36 4.47
CA LEU A 39 -5.30 -0.47 3.82
C LEU A 39 -4.95 -1.97 3.92
N MET A 40 -3.70 -2.32 3.61
CA MET A 40 -3.22 -3.70 3.76
C MET A 40 -3.24 -4.18 5.21
N ASN A 41 -2.91 -3.32 6.18
CA ASN A 41 -3.00 -3.67 7.59
C ASN A 41 -4.44 -3.90 8.02
N LYS A 42 -5.38 -3.05 7.59
CA LYS A 42 -6.80 -3.25 7.86
C LYS A 42 -7.30 -4.57 7.28
N LYS A 43 -6.96 -4.86 6.03
CA LYS A 43 -7.31 -6.14 5.39
C LYS A 43 -6.76 -7.34 6.16
N ARG A 44 -5.48 -7.33 6.52
CA ARG A 44 -4.86 -8.42 7.29
C ARG A 44 -5.51 -8.65 8.65
N ARG A 45 -5.97 -7.59 9.33
CA ARG A 45 -6.70 -7.72 10.59
C ARG A 45 -8.05 -8.41 10.38
N LEU A 46 -8.80 -7.98 9.37
CA LEU A 46 -10.09 -8.60 9.01
C LEU A 46 -9.93 -10.08 8.63
N ASP A 47 -8.90 -10.40 7.85
CA ASP A 47 -8.61 -11.78 7.46
C ASP A 47 -8.25 -12.65 8.68
N ALA A 48 -7.50 -12.10 9.65
CA ALA A 48 -7.16 -12.80 10.89
C ALA A 48 -8.38 -13.01 11.81
N GLU A 49 -9.26 -12.00 11.93
CA GLU A 49 -10.52 -12.09 12.68
C GLU A 49 -11.43 -13.17 12.08
N ALA A 50 -11.61 -13.18 10.75
CA ALA A 50 -12.41 -14.20 10.07
C ALA A 50 -11.85 -15.62 10.25
N TYR A 51 -10.53 -15.78 10.22
CA TYR A 51 -9.90 -17.08 10.44
C TYR A 51 -10.06 -17.58 11.88
N ALA A 52 -9.98 -16.67 12.86
CA ALA A 52 -10.22 -17.00 14.25
C ALA A 52 -11.67 -17.47 14.48
N ASP A 53 -12.65 -16.74 13.94
CA ASP A 53 -14.07 -17.12 14.04
C ASP A 53 -14.35 -18.50 13.43
N TYR A 54 -13.72 -18.81 12.29
CA TYR A 54 -13.82 -20.13 11.67
C TYR A 54 -13.28 -21.25 12.57
N ILE A 55 -12.12 -21.05 13.21
CA ILE A 55 -11.54 -22.03 14.13
C ILE A 55 -12.47 -22.25 15.33
N PHE A 56 -12.99 -21.18 15.94
CA PHE A 56 -13.87 -21.29 17.10
C PHE A 56 -15.20 -21.99 16.76
N GLN A 57 -15.78 -21.70 15.58
CA GLN A 57 -16.95 -22.44 15.11
C GLN A 57 -16.65 -23.93 14.95
N GLN A 58 -15.54 -24.27 14.29
CA GLN A 58 -15.14 -25.66 14.10
C GLN A 58 -14.91 -26.41 15.43
N GLU A 59 -14.29 -25.76 16.41
CA GLU A 59 -14.11 -26.33 17.75
C GLU A 59 -15.44 -26.51 18.48
N SER A 60 -16.36 -25.55 18.38
CA SER A 60 -17.70 -25.66 18.98
C SER A 60 -18.51 -26.81 18.38
N GLU A 61 -18.48 -26.98 17.07
CA GLU A 61 -19.15 -28.08 16.36
C GLU A 61 -18.53 -29.43 16.71
N ARG A 62 -17.20 -29.52 16.79
CA ARG A 62 -16.50 -30.73 17.26
C ARG A 62 -16.89 -31.09 18.68
N ARG A 63 -16.98 -30.11 19.58
CA ARG A 63 -17.30 -30.32 20.99
C ARG A 63 -18.76 -30.72 21.20
N GLN A 64 -19.68 -30.24 20.38
CA GLN A 64 -21.09 -30.67 20.40
C GLN A 64 -21.29 -32.07 19.82
N ARG A 65 -20.44 -32.54 18.91
CA ARG A 65 -20.50 -33.92 18.38
C ARG A 65 -19.96 -34.99 19.33
N THR A 66 -19.17 -34.61 20.33
CA THR A 66 -18.53 -35.55 21.27
C THR A 66 -19.24 -35.65 22.63
N THR A 67 -20.34 -34.91 22.83
CA THR A 67 -21.28 -35.04 23.96
C THR A 67 -22.59 -35.65 23.48
#